data_AF-R5QKU9-F1
#
_entry.id   AF-R5QKU9-F1
#
_cell.length_a   1.000
_cell.length_b   1.000
_cell.length_c   1.000
_cell.angle_alpha   90.00
_cell.angle_beta   90.00
_cell.angle_gamma   90.00
#
_symmetry.space_group_name_H-M   'P 1'
#
loop_
_entity.id
_entity.type
_entity.pdbx_description
1 polymer ?
#
loop_
_entity_poly.entity_id
_entity_poly.type
_entity_poly.pdbx_seq_one_letter_code
_entity_poly.pdbx_strand_id
1 'polypeptide(L)'
;MQIYCSTAKWVDDKKPEKELKKIKECGFDGAFADPVCAREEPFKLGDMFLLKNSYRDYNGHYLRGLYCDGTETAQIIDRKNQEAGFEKYGFCLDVGVCNICGQNMYDYILSLGSRIKAVIVRDNDGDKDNALLPFTSINAGASQTDWLNFFRGLRAVDFDGILILDFSDSICAVPLQMREQFLKYAYDMGQYFKWQISMERMLRKYEKRVLFGAGNMCRAYMKCYGDKYRPLYTCDNNKALWGTEFEGIEIKDPEELRKLPSDCAILICNLYYKEIREQLLRMNLENPIEYFNDQYMPSFHFRRIDAKTRKVKSE
;
A
#
# COMPACT_ATOMS: atom_id res chain seq x y z
N MET A 1 -2.81 9.65 5.50
CA MET A 1 -3.46 9.00 4.34
C MET A 1 -4.91 8.67 4.62
N GLN A 2 -5.79 9.15 3.74
CA GLN A 2 -7.24 8.92 3.76
C GLN A 2 -7.63 7.95 2.63
N ILE A 3 -8.74 7.23 2.80
CA ILE A 3 -9.27 6.25 1.86
C ILE A 3 -10.69 6.65 1.48
N TYR A 4 -10.86 6.98 0.20
CA TYR A 4 -12.11 7.40 -0.40
C TYR A 4 -12.62 6.34 -1.37
N CYS A 5 -13.93 6.32 -1.57
CA CYS A 5 -14.60 5.46 -2.53
C CYS A 5 -15.02 6.25 -3.77
N SER A 6 -14.75 5.74 -4.96
CA SER A 6 -15.39 6.26 -6.17
C SER A 6 -16.83 5.76 -6.27
N THR A 7 -17.77 6.66 -6.50
CA THR A 7 -19.21 6.35 -6.52
C THR A 7 -19.84 6.36 -7.89
N ALA A 8 -19.12 6.77 -8.93
CA ALA A 8 -19.80 6.93 -10.20
C ALA A 8 -20.00 5.63 -10.96
N LYS A 9 -20.91 5.69 -11.92
CA LYS A 9 -21.58 4.57 -12.56
C LYS A 9 -22.56 3.80 -11.65
N TRP A 10 -22.50 3.91 -10.32
CA TRP A 10 -23.30 3.04 -9.44
C TRP A 10 -24.06 3.72 -8.30
N VAL A 11 -23.79 4.99 -7.97
CA VAL A 11 -24.65 5.82 -7.11
C VAL A 11 -25.50 6.75 -7.96
N ASP A 12 -26.79 6.84 -7.63
CA ASP A 12 -27.74 7.74 -8.30
C ASP A 12 -27.50 9.19 -7.85
N ASP A 13 -27.11 10.05 -8.79
CA ASP A 13 -26.87 11.48 -8.58
C ASP A 13 -28.10 12.23 -8.05
N LYS A 14 -29.31 11.68 -8.24
CA LYS A 14 -30.57 12.30 -7.77
C LYS A 14 -30.88 12.02 -6.31
N LYS A 15 -30.32 10.95 -5.72
CA LYS A 15 -30.55 10.53 -4.32
C LYS A 15 -29.30 9.91 -3.68
N PRO A 16 -28.18 10.64 -3.61
CA PRO A 16 -26.91 10.05 -3.19
C PRO A 16 -26.82 9.80 -1.69
N GLU A 17 -27.68 10.41 -0.85
CA GLU A 17 -27.45 10.49 0.60
C GLU A 17 -27.40 9.14 1.28
N LYS A 18 -28.27 8.21 0.88
CA LYS A 18 -28.34 6.86 1.47
C LYS A 18 -27.07 6.05 1.18
N GLU A 19 -26.56 6.12 -0.05
CA GLU A 19 -25.37 5.36 -0.45
C GLU A 19 -24.10 6.01 0.12
N LEU A 20 -24.02 7.35 0.14
CA LEU A 20 -22.92 8.07 0.79
C LEU A 20 -22.85 7.77 2.30
N LYS A 21 -24.01 7.64 2.97
CA LYS A 21 -24.06 7.23 4.37
C LYS A 21 -23.50 5.82 4.56
N LYS A 22 -23.89 4.85 3.71
CA LYS A 22 -23.37 3.48 3.78
C LYS A 22 -21.88 3.40 3.56
N ILE A 23 -21.34 4.19 2.62
CA ILE A 23 -19.89 4.26 2.37
C ILE A 23 -19.14 4.71 3.63
N LYS A 24 -19.64 5.74 4.31
CA LYS A 24 -19.09 6.17 5.60
C LYS A 24 -19.26 5.11 6.69
N GLU A 25 -20.40 4.43 6.76
CA GLU A 25 -20.64 3.33 7.71
C GLU A 25 -19.72 2.12 7.46
N CYS A 26 -19.26 1.92 6.22
CA CYS A 26 -18.26 0.90 5.89
C CYS A 26 -16.81 1.33 6.21
N GLY A 27 -16.59 2.58 6.64
CA GLY A 27 -15.31 3.08 7.14
C GLY A 27 -14.58 4.06 6.21
N PHE A 28 -15.05 4.28 4.99
CA PHE A 28 -14.41 5.24 4.07
C PHE A 28 -14.45 6.67 4.63
N ASP A 29 -13.36 7.42 4.43
CA ASP A 29 -13.25 8.82 4.86
C ASP A 29 -14.16 9.74 4.03
N GLY A 30 -14.50 9.32 2.80
CA GLY A 30 -15.41 10.02 1.92
C GLY A 30 -15.65 9.31 0.60
N ALA A 31 -16.28 10.03 -0.33
CA ALA A 31 -16.63 9.52 -1.63
C ALA A 31 -16.42 10.58 -2.73
N PHE A 32 -16.14 10.13 -3.95
CA PHE A 32 -16.05 10.97 -5.15
C PHE A 32 -17.04 10.50 -6.20
N ALA A 33 -17.93 11.39 -6.63
CA ALA A 33 -18.89 11.13 -7.69
C ALA A 33 -18.30 11.11 -9.10
N ASP A 34 -17.01 11.39 -9.26
CA ASP A 34 -16.33 11.38 -10.56
C ASP A 34 -15.21 10.32 -10.51
N PRO A 35 -15.36 9.13 -11.13
CA PRO A 35 -14.33 8.10 -11.21
C PRO A 35 -13.46 8.55 -12.35
N VAL A 36 -12.42 9.30 -12.01
CA VAL A 36 -11.61 9.95 -13.03
C VAL A 36 -10.87 8.87 -13.81
N CYS A 37 -11.43 8.41 -14.93
CA CYS A 37 -10.76 7.46 -15.83
C CYS A 37 -10.41 8.14 -17.16
N ALA A 38 -11.30 8.97 -17.72
CA ALA A 38 -11.16 9.51 -19.08
C ALA A 38 -11.10 11.04 -19.22
N ARG A 39 -11.21 11.83 -18.14
CA ARG A 39 -11.12 13.30 -18.26
C ARG A 39 -9.67 13.74 -18.38
N GLU A 40 -9.39 14.47 -19.46
CA GLU A 40 -8.13 15.21 -19.67
C GLU A 40 -8.06 16.47 -18.81
N GLU A 41 -9.21 16.92 -18.28
CA GLU A 41 -9.32 18.13 -17.48
C GLU A 41 -8.87 17.90 -16.03
N PRO A 42 -8.15 18.87 -15.44
CA PRO A 42 -7.81 18.83 -14.02
C PRO A 42 -9.08 18.84 -13.15
N PHE A 43 -9.12 18.02 -12.10
CA PHE A 43 -10.22 18.04 -11.14
C PHE A 43 -9.80 18.69 -9.81
N LYS A 44 -10.79 19.12 -9.03
CA LYS A 44 -10.53 19.78 -7.74
C LYS A 44 -10.49 18.79 -6.58
N LEU A 45 -9.51 18.95 -5.71
CA LEU A 45 -9.46 18.35 -4.39
C LEU A 45 -9.33 19.47 -3.36
N GLY A 46 -10.46 19.84 -2.73
CA GLY A 46 -10.54 21.10 -1.99
C GLY A 46 -10.27 22.29 -2.91
N ASP A 47 -9.30 23.13 -2.54
CA ASP A 47 -8.88 24.29 -3.33
C ASP A 47 -7.77 23.99 -4.35
N MET A 48 -7.27 22.75 -4.38
CA MET A 48 -6.18 22.32 -5.27
C MET A 48 -6.71 21.76 -6.59
N PHE A 49 -6.01 22.03 -7.69
CA PHE A 49 -6.26 21.43 -9.00
C PHE A 49 -5.29 20.26 -9.24
N LEU A 50 -5.81 19.07 -9.53
CA LEU A 50 -5.01 17.90 -9.79
C LEU A 50 -4.98 17.58 -11.29
N LEU A 51 -3.78 17.61 -11.88
CA LEU A 51 -3.55 16.99 -13.19
C LEU A 51 -3.59 15.46 -13.03
N LYS A 52 -3.91 14.72 -14.10
CA LYS A 52 -4.03 13.25 -14.05
C LYS A 52 -3.54 12.61 -15.33
N ASN A 53 -2.82 11.50 -15.25
CA ASN A 53 -2.45 10.73 -16.44
C ASN A 53 -3.71 10.20 -17.16
N SER A 54 -3.69 10.30 -18.48
CA SER A 54 -4.74 9.80 -19.37
C SER A 54 -4.19 8.87 -20.45
N TYR A 55 -5.10 8.24 -21.20
CA TYR A 55 -4.76 7.50 -22.41
C TYR A 55 -5.54 8.07 -23.59
N ARG A 56 -5.13 7.69 -24.79
CA ARG A 56 -5.88 7.91 -26.04
C ARG A 56 -6.21 6.56 -26.64
N ASP A 57 -7.46 6.38 -27.05
CA ASP A 57 -7.88 5.22 -27.81
C ASP A 57 -7.55 5.43 -29.29
N TYR A 58 -6.75 4.52 -29.85
CA TYR A 58 -6.47 4.45 -31.27
C TYR A 58 -6.91 3.08 -31.81
N ASN A 59 -8.15 3.01 -32.30
CA ASN A 59 -8.76 1.79 -32.86
C ASN A 59 -8.75 0.59 -31.90
N GLY A 60 -9.02 0.82 -30.61
CA GLY A 60 -8.99 -0.20 -29.56
C GLY A 60 -7.60 -0.42 -28.95
N HIS A 61 -6.58 0.32 -29.39
CA HIS A 61 -5.26 0.31 -28.76
C HIS A 61 -5.06 1.57 -27.93
N TYR A 62 -4.83 1.39 -26.64
CA TYR A 62 -4.62 2.50 -25.73
C TYR A 62 -3.16 2.96 -25.74
N LEU A 63 -2.97 4.23 -26.10
CA LEU A 63 -1.68 4.90 -26.13
C LEU A 63 -1.60 5.93 -25.00
N ARG A 64 -0.39 6.23 -24.54
CA ARG A 64 -0.16 7.28 -23.54
C ARG A 64 -0.78 8.61 -24.01
N GLY A 65 -1.59 9.20 -23.13
CA GLY A 65 -2.24 10.48 -23.31
C GLY A 65 -1.47 11.60 -22.63
N LEU A 66 -2.22 12.55 -22.08
CA LEU A 66 -1.64 13.68 -21.36
C LEU A 66 -1.00 13.21 -20.05
N TYR A 67 0.01 13.96 -19.64
CA TYR A 67 0.67 13.82 -18.35
C TYR A 67 1.15 12.40 -18.05
N CYS A 68 1.64 11.68 -19.06
CA CYS A 68 2.17 10.31 -18.90
C CYS A 68 3.71 10.27 -18.84
N ASP A 69 4.39 11.39 -19.10
CA ASP A 69 5.81 11.58 -18.80
C ASP A 69 5.91 12.31 -17.46
N GLY A 70 6.44 11.65 -16.44
CA GLY A 70 6.43 12.21 -15.09
C GLY A 70 7.43 13.34 -14.88
N THR A 71 8.52 13.39 -15.66
CA THR A 71 9.48 14.50 -15.58
C THR A 71 8.89 15.76 -16.20
N GLU A 72 8.31 15.64 -17.40
CA GLU A 72 7.61 16.74 -18.06
C GLU A 72 6.44 17.23 -17.20
N THR A 73 5.64 16.30 -16.67
CA THR A 73 4.48 16.62 -15.83
C THR A 73 4.90 17.33 -14.55
N ALA A 74 5.98 16.90 -13.89
CA ALA A 74 6.52 17.57 -12.71
C ALA A 74 6.90 19.03 -13.02
N GLN A 75 7.58 19.28 -14.15
CA GLN A 75 7.94 20.63 -14.59
C GLN A 75 6.72 21.51 -14.87
N ILE A 76 5.66 20.94 -15.46
CA ILE A 76 4.40 21.65 -15.71
C ILE A 76 3.74 22.06 -14.38
N ILE A 77 3.67 21.15 -13.41
CA ILE A 77 3.08 21.43 -12.08
C ILE A 77 3.87 22.53 -11.37
N ASP A 78 5.21 22.42 -11.37
CA ASP A 78 6.08 23.38 -10.68
C ASP A 78 5.94 24.78 -11.28
N ARG A 79 5.92 24.89 -12.61
CA ARG A 79 5.72 26.16 -13.31
C ARG A 79 4.38 26.79 -12.95
N LYS A 80 3.29 26.00 -12.98
CA LYS A 80 1.95 26.48 -12.62
C LYS A 80 1.86 26.94 -11.16
N ASN A 81 2.53 26.24 -10.24
CA ASN A 81 2.61 26.64 -8.83
C ASN A 81 3.45 27.91 -8.64
N GLN A 82 4.54 28.06 -9.38
CA GLN A 82 5.36 29.26 -9.38
C GLN A 82 4.57 30.48 -9.87
N GLU A 83 3.82 30.34 -10.97
CA GLU A 83 2.93 31.37 -11.51
C GLU A 83 1.80 31.73 -10.53
N ALA A 84 1.27 30.75 -9.80
CA ALA A 84 0.24 30.97 -8.78
C ALA A 84 0.78 31.62 -7.49
N GLY A 85 2.08 31.50 -7.21
CA GLY A 85 2.73 31.98 -5.99
C GLY A 85 2.51 31.09 -4.74
N PHE A 86 1.83 29.95 -4.89
CA PHE A 86 1.58 28.96 -3.84
C PHE A 86 1.28 27.59 -4.46
N GLU A 87 1.27 26.53 -3.64
CA GLU A 87 0.97 25.17 -4.10
C GLU A 87 -0.53 25.01 -4.40
N LYS A 88 -0.91 25.35 -5.64
CA LYS A 88 -2.29 25.32 -6.16
C LYS A 88 -2.56 24.09 -7.03
N TYR A 89 -1.52 23.49 -7.58
CA TYR A 89 -1.57 22.39 -8.52
C TYR A 89 -0.83 21.18 -7.96
N GLY A 90 -1.41 20.00 -8.14
CA GLY A 90 -0.83 18.72 -7.79
C GLY A 90 -1.12 17.67 -8.85
N PHE A 91 -0.83 16.42 -8.53
CA PHE A 91 -1.05 15.28 -9.40
C PHE A 91 -1.96 14.24 -8.75
N CYS A 92 -2.87 13.68 -9.54
CA CYS A 92 -3.61 12.48 -9.25
C CYS A 92 -3.08 11.35 -10.14
N LEU A 93 -2.49 10.33 -9.51
CA LEU A 93 -2.02 9.16 -10.23
C LEU A 93 -3.18 8.18 -10.47
N ASP A 94 -3.47 7.85 -11.73
CA ASP A 94 -4.40 6.80 -12.10
C ASP A 94 -3.64 5.50 -12.40
N VAL A 95 -3.73 4.55 -11.47
CA VAL A 95 -3.03 3.25 -11.55
C VAL A 95 -3.51 2.43 -12.75
N GLY A 96 -4.80 2.50 -13.07
CA GLY A 96 -5.35 1.73 -14.17
C GLY A 96 -4.86 2.22 -15.52
N VAL A 97 -4.70 3.54 -15.68
CA VAL A 97 -4.09 4.12 -16.90
C VAL A 97 -2.63 3.70 -17.02
N CYS A 98 -1.87 3.68 -15.92
CA CYS A 98 -0.51 3.17 -15.94
C CYS A 98 -0.44 1.72 -16.43
N ASN A 99 -1.36 0.87 -15.97
CA ASN A 99 -1.39 -0.54 -16.34
C ASN A 99 -1.69 -0.73 -17.83
N ILE A 100 -2.75 -0.09 -18.32
CA ILE A 100 -3.18 -0.14 -19.73
C ILE A 100 -2.07 0.38 -20.67
N CYS A 101 -1.39 1.45 -20.28
CA CYS A 101 -0.32 2.05 -21.08
C CYS A 101 1.06 1.41 -20.87
N GLY A 102 1.15 0.28 -20.15
CA GLY A 102 2.41 -0.41 -19.85
C GLY A 102 3.48 0.51 -19.24
N GLN A 103 3.09 1.40 -18.32
CA GLN A 103 4.00 2.34 -17.68
C GLN A 103 4.78 1.67 -16.54
N ASN A 104 6.08 1.95 -16.45
CA ASN A 104 6.85 1.62 -15.27
C ASN A 104 6.41 2.54 -14.12
N MET A 105 5.54 2.01 -13.25
CA MET A 105 4.94 2.78 -12.16
C MET A 105 5.98 3.30 -11.16
N TYR A 106 7.06 2.56 -10.91
CA TYR A 106 8.06 2.97 -9.93
C TYR A 106 8.77 4.26 -10.37
N ASP A 107 9.36 4.25 -11.56
CA ASP A 107 10.08 5.41 -12.11
C ASP A 107 9.14 6.60 -12.29
N TYR A 108 7.91 6.33 -12.75
CA TYR A 108 6.91 7.35 -12.95
C TYR A 108 6.51 8.03 -11.63
N ILE A 109 6.23 7.25 -10.58
CA ILE A 109 5.95 7.78 -9.23
C ILE A 109 7.14 8.58 -8.70
N LEU A 110 8.36 8.09 -8.84
CA LEU A 110 9.56 8.79 -8.37
C LEU A 110 9.75 10.16 -9.04
N SER A 111 9.52 10.24 -10.35
CA SER A 111 9.65 11.49 -11.09
C SER A 111 8.65 12.56 -10.65
N LEU A 112 7.44 12.15 -10.25
CA LEU A 112 6.41 13.06 -9.73
C LEU A 112 6.66 13.43 -8.27
N GLY A 113 7.07 12.47 -7.43
CA GLY A 113 7.45 12.69 -6.04
C GLY A 113 6.29 13.22 -5.17
N SER A 114 6.60 14.23 -4.35
CA SER A 114 5.64 14.87 -3.42
C SER A 114 4.49 15.62 -4.09
N ARG A 115 4.53 15.77 -5.43
CA ARG A 115 3.45 16.37 -6.22
C ARG A 115 2.22 15.47 -6.30
N ILE A 116 2.37 14.17 -6.06
CA ILE A 116 1.25 13.22 -6.00
C ILE A 116 0.44 13.49 -4.74
N LYS A 117 -0.81 13.93 -4.90
CA LYS A 117 -1.72 14.26 -3.79
C LYS A 117 -2.87 13.26 -3.64
N ALA A 118 -3.23 12.62 -4.74
CA ALA A 118 -4.23 11.57 -4.77
C ALA A 118 -3.78 10.43 -5.70
N VAL A 119 -4.30 9.24 -5.43
CA VAL A 119 -4.05 8.06 -6.25
C VAL A 119 -5.37 7.35 -6.46
N ILE A 120 -5.80 7.20 -7.71
CA ILE A 120 -6.92 6.35 -8.09
C ILE A 120 -6.41 4.93 -8.20
N VAL A 121 -6.91 4.08 -7.30
CA VAL A 121 -6.52 2.69 -7.16
C VAL A 121 -7.63 1.83 -7.76
N ARG A 122 -7.34 1.27 -8.93
CA ARG A 122 -8.21 0.35 -9.65
C ARG A 122 -7.36 -0.67 -10.39
N ASP A 123 -7.95 -1.83 -10.65
CA ASP A 123 -7.33 -2.93 -11.38
C ASP A 123 -7.93 -3.03 -12.79
N ASN A 124 -7.17 -3.53 -13.74
CA ASN A 124 -7.64 -3.90 -15.08
C ASN A 124 -6.75 -4.97 -15.70
N ASP A 125 -7.15 -5.49 -16.85
CA ASP A 125 -6.45 -6.55 -17.58
C ASP A 125 -5.30 -6.05 -18.46
N GLY A 126 -5.04 -4.74 -18.47
CA GLY A 126 -4.07 -4.09 -19.36
C GLY A 126 -4.58 -3.87 -20.78
N ASP A 127 -5.80 -4.34 -21.11
CA ASP A 127 -6.41 -4.26 -22.44
C ASP A 127 -7.62 -3.33 -22.45
N LYS A 128 -8.43 -3.34 -21.38
CA LYS A 128 -9.67 -2.57 -21.26
C LYS A 128 -9.59 -1.57 -20.10
N ASP A 129 -10.27 -0.43 -20.27
CA ASP A 129 -10.42 0.57 -19.20
C ASP A 129 -11.46 0.19 -18.14
N ASN A 130 -11.25 -0.97 -17.51
CA ASN A 130 -12.09 -1.45 -16.42
C ASN A 130 -11.68 -0.79 -15.10
N ALA A 131 -12.65 -0.59 -14.22
CA ALA A 131 -12.48 -0.23 -12.83
C ALA A 131 -12.79 -1.45 -11.95
N LEU A 132 -11.83 -2.39 -11.92
CA LEU A 132 -11.94 -3.60 -11.11
C LEU A 132 -11.38 -3.36 -9.70
N LEU A 133 -11.88 -4.11 -8.72
CA LEU A 133 -11.32 -4.10 -7.38
C LEU A 133 -9.85 -4.57 -7.41
N PRO A 134 -8.93 -3.95 -6.66
CA PRO A 134 -7.53 -4.37 -6.61
C PRO A 134 -7.35 -5.87 -6.35
N PHE A 135 -6.41 -6.48 -7.07
CA PHE A 135 -6.08 -7.92 -7.07
C PHE A 135 -7.17 -8.84 -7.63
N THR A 136 -8.11 -8.33 -8.43
CA THR A 136 -9.13 -9.17 -9.08
C THR A 136 -8.89 -9.39 -10.57
N SER A 137 -8.04 -8.58 -11.20
CA SER A 137 -7.53 -8.87 -12.53
C SER A 137 -6.38 -9.88 -12.41
N ILE A 138 -6.69 -11.16 -12.65
CA ILE A 138 -5.78 -12.29 -12.42
C ILE A 138 -5.64 -13.12 -13.70
N ASN A 139 -4.41 -13.52 -14.01
CA ASN A 139 -4.12 -14.55 -14.99
C ASN A 139 -3.11 -15.55 -14.43
N ALA A 140 -3.39 -16.85 -14.59
CA ALA A 140 -2.56 -17.94 -14.07
C ALA A 140 -2.17 -17.80 -12.57
N GLY A 141 -3.05 -17.20 -11.76
CA GLY A 141 -2.82 -16.98 -10.32
C GLY A 141 -1.93 -15.77 -9.98
N ALA A 142 -1.56 -14.95 -10.96
CA ALA A 142 -0.83 -13.70 -10.76
C ALA A 142 -1.70 -12.49 -11.10
N SER A 143 -1.52 -11.38 -10.37
CA SER A 143 -2.19 -10.13 -10.71
C SER A 143 -1.60 -9.54 -11.99
N GLN A 144 -2.47 -8.98 -12.82
CA GLN A 144 -2.09 -8.33 -14.07
C GLN A 144 -1.52 -6.92 -13.84
N THR A 145 -1.94 -6.24 -12.77
CA THR A 145 -1.43 -4.93 -12.39
C THR A 145 -0.12 -5.06 -11.60
N ASP A 146 0.85 -4.20 -11.91
CA ASP A 146 2.15 -4.13 -11.23
C ASP A 146 2.06 -3.49 -9.83
N TRP A 147 1.39 -4.18 -8.92
CA TRP A 147 1.25 -3.76 -7.52
C TRP A 147 2.59 -3.64 -6.80
N LEU A 148 3.60 -4.39 -7.23
CA LEU A 148 4.94 -4.35 -6.66
C LEU A 148 5.56 -2.96 -6.83
N ASN A 149 5.65 -2.48 -8.06
CA ASN A 149 6.26 -1.18 -8.33
C ASN A 149 5.37 -0.02 -7.88
N PHE A 150 4.04 -0.22 -7.86
CA PHE A 150 3.10 0.68 -7.20
C PHE A 150 3.46 0.91 -5.72
N PHE A 151 3.53 -0.16 -4.91
CA PHE A 151 3.80 -0.05 -3.48
C PHE A 151 5.20 0.48 -3.20
N ARG A 152 6.21 0.02 -3.95
CA ARG A 152 7.58 0.52 -3.84
C ARG A 152 7.67 2.00 -4.15
N GLY A 153 7.02 2.45 -5.22
CA GLY A 153 7.06 3.84 -5.67
C GLY A 153 6.46 4.77 -4.63
N LEU A 154 5.22 4.49 -4.20
CA LEU A 154 4.52 5.33 -3.22
C LEU A 154 5.23 5.36 -1.85
N ARG A 155 5.83 4.24 -1.43
CA ARG A 155 6.65 4.19 -0.22
C ARG A 155 7.92 5.04 -0.35
N ALA A 156 8.59 4.97 -1.51
CA ALA A 156 9.84 5.70 -1.75
C ALA A 156 9.66 7.23 -1.75
N VAL A 157 8.49 7.72 -2.19
CA VAL A 157 8.15 9.16 -2.16
C VAL A 157 7.44 9.59 -0.87
N ASP A 158 7.37 8.71 0.13
CA ASP A 158 6.70 8.94 1.42
C ASP A 158 5.24 9.43 1.27
N PHE A 159 4.49 8.85 0.34
CA PHE A 159 3.12 9.29 0.02
C PHE A 159 2.21 9.24 1.26
N ASP A 160 1.48 10.34 1.53
CA ASP A 160 0.50 10.43 2.63
C ASP A 160 -0.86 11.01 2.23
N GLY A 161 -1.12 11.12 0.92
CA GLY A 161 -2.32 11.75 0.39
C GLY A 161 -3.58 10.90 0.48
N ILE A 162 -4.38 10.95 -0.59
CA ILE A 162 -5.67 10.24 -0.67
C ILE A 162 -5.55 9.03 -1.58
N LEU A 163 -6.02 7.88 -1.11
CA LEU A 163 -6.32 6.73 -1.97
C LEU A 163 -7.80 6.80 -2.35
N ILE A 164 -8.10 6.84 -3.64
CA ILE A 164 -9.46 6.78 -4.18
C ILE A 164 -9.63 5.39 -4.77
N LEU A 165 -10.31 4.50 -4.07
CA LEU A 165 -10.61 3.17 -4.59
C LEU A 165 -11.70 3.27 -5.65
N ASP A 166 -11.38 2.91 -6.88
CA ASP A 166 -12.33 2.84 -7.97
C ASP A 166 -12.53 1.39 -8.41
N PHE A 167 -13.65 0.83 -7.96
CA PHE A 167 -14.10 -0.54 -8.29
C PHE A 167 -15.50 -0.50 -8.91
N SER A 168 -15.82 0.60 -9.59
CA SER A 168 -17.16 0.90 -10.08
C SER A 168 -17.75 -0.22 -10.95
N ASP A 169 -16.93 -0.85 -11.80
CA ASP A 169 -17.41 -1.95 -12.64
C ASP A 169 -17.63 -3.24 -11.81
N SER A 170 -16.79 -3.49 -10.80
CA SER A 170 -16.97 -4.62 -9.89
C SER A 170 -18.24 -4.51 -9.06
N ILE A 171 -18.51 -3.37 -8.42
CA ILE A 171 -19.70 -3.21 -7.57
C ILE A 171 -21.01 -3.18 -8.38
N CYS A 172 -20.97 -2.69 -9.63
CA CYS A 172 -22.09 -2.79 -10.56
C CYS A 172 -22.49 -4.25 -10.83
N ALA A 173 -21.50 -5.14 -10.96
CA ALA A 173 -21.73 -6.57 -11.20
C ALA A 173 -22.16 -7.34 -9.94
N VAL A 174 -21.89 -6.82 -8.75
CA VAL A 174 -22.24 -7.46 -7.47
C VAL A 174 -23.76 -7.36 -7.20
N PRO A 175 -24.43 -8.47 -6.84
CA PRO A 175 -25.84 -8.46 -6.44
C PRO A 175 -26.12 -7.47 -5.31
N LEU A 176 -27.26 -6.78 -5.35
CA LEU A 176 -27.62 -5.72 -4.39
C LEU A 176 -27.50 -6.15 -2.93
N GLN A 177 -27.84 -7.41 -2.63
CA GLN A 177 -27.80 -8.00 -1.29
C GLN A 177 -26.38 -8.18 -0.75
N MET A 178 -25.37 -8.21 -1.62
CA MET A 178 -23.97 -8.41 -1.26
C MET A 178 -23.13 -7.13 -1.31
N ARG A 179 -23.70 -6.01 -1.79
CA ARG A 179 -22.93 -4.76 -1.99
C ARG A 179 -22.35 -4.20 -0.70
N GLU A 180 -23.04 -4.33 0.43
CA GLU A 180 -22.51 -3.84 1.71
C GLU A 180 -21.28 -4.63 2.15
N GLN A 181 -21.30 -5.96 2.05
CA GLN A 181 -20.15 -6.80 2.37
C GLN A 181 -19.01 -6.57 1.37
N PHE A 182 -19.34 -6.35 0.10
CA PHE A 182 -18.35 -5.98 -0.91
C PHE A 182 -17.69 -4.62 -0.62
N LEU A 183 -18.45 -3.61 -0.16
CA LEU A 183 -17.92 -2.32 0.25
C LEU A 183 -16.99 -2.44 1.47
N LYS A 184 -17.36 -3.25 2.47
CA LYS A 184 -16.50 -3.54 3.63
C LYS A 184 -15.19 -4.19 3.19
N TYR A 185 -15.27 -5.18 2.30
CA TYR A 185 -14.07 -5.83 1.75
C TYR A 185 -13.20 -4.85 0.95
N ALA A 186 -13.81 -3.98 0.14
CA ALA A 186 -13.09 -2.94 -0.58
C ALA A 186 -12.40 -1.95 0.37
N TYR A 187 -13.05 -1.56 1.46
CA TYR A 187 -12.43 -0.72 2.49
C TYR A 187 -11.24 -1.41 3.16
N ASP A 188 -11.37 -2.69 3.53
CA ASP A 188 -10.28 -3.49 4.09
C ASP A 188 -9.09 -3.58 3.12
N MET A 189 -9.38 -3.68 1.81
CA MET A 189 -8.37 -3.58 0.76
C MET A 189 -7.65 -2.23 0.80
N GLY A 190 -8.39 -1.12 0.92
CA GLY A 190 -7.81 0.22 1.09
C GLY A 190 -6.91 0.32 2.33
N GLN A 191 -7.31 -0.29 3.45
CA GLN A 191 -6.50 -0.34 4.67
C GLN A 191 -5.21 -1.12 4.46
N TYR A 192 -5.28 -2.25 3.75
CA TYR A 192 -4.09 -3.02 3.37
C TYR A 192 -3.14 -2.18 2.51
N PHE A 193 -3.66 -1.44 1.52
CA PHE A 193 -2.85 -0.55 0.70
C PHE A 193 -2.15 0.53 1.53
N LYS A 194 -2.91 1.22 2.39
CA LYS A 194 -2.39 2.23 3.33
C LYS A 194 -1.27 1.66 4.20
N TRP A 195 -1.46 0.47 4.76
CA TRP A 195 -0.43 -0.20 5.56
C TRP A 195 0.84 -0.52 4.75
N GLN A 196 0.68 -1.07 3.55
CA GLN A 196 1.81 -1.41 2.67
C GLN A 196 2.64 -0.18 2.25
N ILE A 197 1.95 0.93 1.93
CA ILE A 197 2.61 2.18 1.54
C ILE A 197 3.31 2.81 2.75
N SER A 198 2.67 2.83 3.91
CA SER A 198 3.18 3.50 5.13
C SER A 198 4.20 2.68 5.92
N MET A 199 4.51 1.46 5.50
CA MET A 199 5.37 0.52 6.24
C MET A 199 6.72 1.13 6.64
N GLU A 200 7.46 1.76 5.72
CA GLU A 200 8.75 2.37 6.09
C GLU A 200 8.58 3.56 7.04
N ARG A 201 7.50 4.34 6.90
CA ARG A 201 7.21 5.43 7.84
C ARG A 201 6.93 4.88 9.25
N MET A 202 6.18 3.78 9.35
CA MET A 202 5.97 3.06 10.60
C MET A 202 7.31 2.60 11.20
N LEU A 203 8.23 2.04 10.40
CA LEU A 203 9.56 1.69 10.90
C LEU A 203 10.30 2.92 11.43
N ARG A 204 10.27 4.03 10.70
CA ARG A 204 10.94 5.28 11.09
C ARG A 204 10.41 5.89 12.39
N LYS A 205 9.12 5.67 12.71
CA LYS A 205 8.45 6.21 13.90
C LYS A 205 9.10 5.77 15.21
N TYR A 206 9.63 4.55 15.25
CA TYR A 206 10.22 3.97 16.46
C TYR A 206 11.74 4.06 16.39
N GLU A 207 12.38 4.53 17.45
CA GLU A 207 13.85 4.54 17.57
C GLU A 207 14.37 3.14 17.92
N LYS A 208 13.67 2.44 18.82
CA LYS A 208 13.98 1.09 19.28
C LYS A 208 12.92 0.11 18.81
N ARG A 209 13.36 -1.09 18.41
CA ARG A 209 12.48 -2.16 17.96
C ARG A 209 13.08 -3.54 18.19
N VAL A 210 12.22 -4.53 18.30
CA VAL A 210 12.55 -5.97 18.30
C VAL A 210 11.71 -6.66 17.23
N LEU A 211 12.27 -7.68 16.57
CA LEU A 211 11.52 -8.51 15.62
C LEU A 211 11.02 -9.78 16.30
N PHE A 212 9.74 -10.09 16.14
CA PHE A 212 9.18 -11.37 16.58
C PHE A 212 9.08 -12.33 15.39
N GLY A 213 9.89 -13.38 15.41
CA GLY A 213 10.01 -14.41 14.39
C GLY A 213 11.37 -14.32 13.70
N ALA A 214 12.16 -15.40 13.75
CA ALA A 214 13.48 -15.44 13.16
C ALA A 214 13.47 -16.08 11.76
N GLY A 215 12.42 -15.90 10.96
CA GLY A 215 12.21 -16.59 9.68
C GLY A 215 12.72 -15.84 8.43
N ASN A 216 12.22 -16.25 7.24
CA ASN A 216 12.51 -15.58 5.97
C ASN A 216 12.07 -14.11 5.97
N MET A 217 10.95 -13.79 6.64
CA MET A 217 10.48 -12.40 6.74
C MET A 217 11.40 -11.53 7.61
N CYS A 218 11.98 -12.08 8.68
CA CYS A 218 13.04 -11.40 9.44
C CYS A 218 14.31 -11.21 8.61
N ARG A 219 14.70 -12.20 7.79
CA ARG A 219 15.78 -12.00 6.81
C ARG A 219 15.47 -10.87 5.82
N ALA A 220 14.26 -10.85 5.26
CA ALA A 220 13.85 -9.80 4.33
C ALA A 220 13.91 -8.41 4.98
N TYR A 221 13.43 -8.30 6.23
CA TYR A 221 13.58 -7.10 7.04
C TYR A 221 15.05 -6.70 7.16
N MET A 222 15.91 -7.61 7.63
CA MET A 222 17.32 -7.30 7.88
C MET A 222 18.05 -6.87 6.61
N LYS A 223 17.73 -7.46 5.46
CA LYS A 223 18.36 -7.08 4.17
C LYS A 223 17.88 -5.74 3.62
N CYS A 224 16.60 -5.41 3.78
CA CYS A 224 16.04 -4.19 3.17
C CYS A 224 16.11 -2.98 4.12
N TYR A 225 16.03 -3.22 5.41
CA TYR A 225 15.79 -2.20 6.44
C TYR A 225 16.75 -2.32 7.62
N GLY A 226 17.46 -3.44 7.80
CA GLY A 226 18.28 -3.70 8.99
C GLY A 226 19.46 -2.75 9.22
N ASP A 227 19.98 -2.13 8.16
CA ASP A 227 21.06 -1.13 8.28
C ASP A 227 20.52 0.22 8.80
N LYS A 228 19.33 0.63 8.35
CA LYS A 228 18.70 1.91 8.71
C LYS A 228 17.87 1.83 10.00
N TYR A 229 17.23 0.69 10.20
CA TYR A 229 16.26 0.43 11.27
C TYR A 229 16.66 -0.84 12.02
N ARG A 230 17.90 -0.90 12.52
CA ARG A 230 18.42 -2.12 13.15
C ARG A 230 17.61 -2.50 14.40
N PRO A 231 17.13 -3.75 14.52
CA PRO A 231 16.49 -4.21 15.74
C PRO A 231 17.52 -4.51 16.82
N LEU A 232 17.10 -4.41 18.09
CA LEU A 232 17.95 -4.73 19.24
C LEU A 232 18.29 -6.23 19.26
N TYR A 233 17.30 -7.06 18.95
CA TYR A 233 17.40 -8.51 18.80
C TYR A 233 16.16 -9.03 18.05
N THR A 234 16.10 -10.32 17.79
CA THR A 234 14.86 -11.01 17.40
C THR A 234 14.48 -12.06 18.44
N CYS A 235 13.21 -12.38 18.60
CA CYS A 235 12.78 -13.51 19.42
C CYS A 235 11.95 -14.50 18.60
N ASP A 236 11.86 -15.74 19.05
CA ASP A 236 11.09 -16.78 18.37
C ASP A 236 10.54 -17.78 19.40
N ASN A 237 9.40 -18.39 19.13
CA ASN A 237 8.82 -19.40 20.02
C ASN A 237 9.61 -20.73 20.00
N ASN A 238 10.46 -20.93 18.99
CA ASN A 238 11.33 -22.10 18.93
C ASN A 238 12.54 -21.97 19.87
N LYS A 239 12.44 -22.62 21.04
CA LYS A 239 13.48 -22.66 22.07
C LYS A 239 14.86 -23.08 21.56
N ALA A 240 14.89 -23.94 20.56
CA ALA A 240 16.13 -24.48 20.01
C ALA A 240 16.97 -23.41 19.25
N LEU A 241 16.37 -22.25 18.97
CA LEU A 241 17.06 -21.11 18.35
C LEU A 241 17.65 -20.14 19.38
N TRP A 242 17.27 -20.21 20.65
CA TRP A 242 17.65 -19.18 21.64
C TRP A 242 19.16 -19.16 21.91
N GLY A 243 19.72 -17.95 22.03
CA GLY A 243 21.16 -17.74 22.19
C GLY A 243 21.99 -18.13 20.96
N THR A 244 21.35 -18.20 19.78
CA THR A 244 22.03 -18.26 18.47
C THR A 244 21.86 -16.92 17.75
N GLU A 245 22.61 -16.71 16.67
CA GLU A 245 22.49 -15.51 15.85
C GLU A 245 21.78 -15.77 14.52
N PHE A 246 21.08 -14.75 14.04
CA PHE A 246 20.46 -14.74 12.73
C PHE A 246 20.59 -13.38 12.06
N GLU A 247 21.17 -13.34 10.86
CA GLU A 247 21.44 -12.08 10.14
C GLU A 247 22.19 -11.03 11.02
N GLY A 248 23.06 -11.51 11.92
CA GLY A 248 23.87 -10.67 12.81
C GLY A 248 23.12 -10.08 14.01
N ILE A 249 21.96 -10.62 14.37
CA ILE A 249 21.24 -10.30 15.61
C ILE A 249 20.96 -11.58 16.42
N GLU A 250 21.01 -11.48 17.74
CA GLU A 250 20.72 -12.61 18.64
C GLU A 250 19.24 -13.00 18.59
N ILE A 251 18.96 -14.31 18.66
CA ILE A 251 17.62 -14.85 18.86
C ILE A 251 17.40 -15.08 20.36
N LYS A 252 16.39 -14.44 20.95
CA LYS A 252 16.06 -14.51 22.37
C LYS A 252 14.73 -15.22 22.63
N ASP A 253 14.56 -15.62 23.89
CA ASP A 253 13.27 -16.02 24.45
C ASP A 253 12.28 -14.83 24.36
N PRO A 254 11.04 -15.02 23.87
CA PRO A 254 9.99 -14.01 23.95
C PRO A 254 9.79 -13.41 25.35
N GLU A 255 10.06 -14.11 26.44
CA GLU A 255 9.97 -13.55 27.80
C GLU A 255 10.91 -12.34 28.02
N GLU A 256 12.00 -12.23 27.26
CA GLU A 256 12.89 -11.06 27.30
C GLU A 256 12.19 -9.77 26.88
N LEU A 257 11.06 -9.86 26.15
CA LEU A 257 10.24 -8.70 25.79
C LEU A 257 9.74 -7.93 27.02
N ARG A 258 9.57 -8.58 28.18
CA ARG A 258 9.16 -7.92 29.44
C ARG A 258 10.18 -6.92 29.96
N LYS A 259 11.44 -7.03 29.53
CA LYS A 259 12.53 -6.15 29.93
C LYS A 259 12.67 -4.93 29.01
N LEU A 260 11.84 -4.85 27.96
CA LEU A 260 11.92 -3.76 27.00
C LEU A 260 11.40 -2.45 27.60
N PRO A 261 12.05 -1.32 27.29
CA PRO A 261 11.47 0.00 27.47
C PRO A 261 10.10 0.11 26.77
N SER A 262 9.14 0.83 27.34
CA SER A 262 7.78 0.94 26.81
C SER A 262 7.69 1.63 25.44
N ASP A 263 8.70 2.43 25.07
CA ASP A 263 8.84 3.08 23.77
C ASP A 263 9.39 2.15 22.66
N CYS A 264 9.82 0.94 23.00
CA CYS A 264 10.34 -0.03 22.04
C CYS A 264 9.19 -0.78 21.33
N ALA A 265 9.17 -0.73 19.99
CA ALA A 265 8.16 -1.46 19.22
C ALA A 265 8.50 -2.95 19.09
N ILE A 266 7.45 -3.78 19.08
CA ILE A 266 7.52 -5.22 18.77
C ILE A 266 6.95 -5.42 17.37
N LEU A 267 7.84 -5.71 16.42
CA LEU A 267 7.49 -5.93 15.02
C LEU A 267 7.29 -7.42 14.76
N ILE A 268 6.04 -7.83 14.54
CA ILE A 268 5.73 -9.20 14.18
C ILE A 268 6.23 -9.48 12.77
N CYS A 269 7.23 -10.35 12.69
CA CYS A 269 7.92 -10.82 11.49
C CYS A 269 7.70 -12.33 11.29
N ASN A 270 6.44 -12.78 11.41
CA ASN A 270 6.05 -14.17 11.18
C ASN A 270 4.69 -14.26 10.46
N LEU A 271 4.45 -15.37 9.74
CA LEU A 271 3.16 -15.69 9.12
C LEU A 271 2.08 -16.01 10.16
N TYR A 272 2.46 -16.54 11.33
CA TYR A 272 1.56 -16.79 12.47
C TYR A 272 1.28 -15.51 13.28
N TYR A 273 1.02 -14.40 12.56
CA TYR A 273 0.93 -13.08 13.19
C TYR A 273 -0.25 -12.96 14.15
N LYS A 274 -1.35 -13.70 13.91
CA LYS A 274 -2.53 -13.68 14.78
C LYS A 274 -2.22 -14.31 16.14
N GLU A 275 -1.61 -15.49 16.10
CA GLU A 275 -1.25 -16.28 17.28
C GLU A 275 -0.19 -15.55 18.11
N ILE A 276 0.82 -14.98 17.46
CA ILE A 276 1.86 -14.18 18.12
C ILE A 276 1.25 -12.93 18.73
N ARG A 277 0.33 -12.25 18.03
CA ARG A 277 -0.34 -11.08 18.59
C ARG A 277 -1.13 -11.44 19.85
N GLU A 278 -1.88 -12.55 19.84
CA GLU A 278 -2.58 -13.03 21.03
C GLU A 278 -1.63 -13.35 22.17
N GLN A 279 -0.49 -14.00 21.88
CA GLN A 279 0.56 -14.24 22.87
C GLN A 279 1.04 -12.94 23.49
N LEU A 280 1.38 -11.94 22.68
CA LEU A 280 1.86 -10.64 23.16
C LEU A 280 0.81 -9.91 24.02
N LEU A 281 -0.47 -10.00 23.64
CA LEU A 281 -1.57 -9.46 24.44
C LEU A 281 -1.70 -10.17 25.80
N ARG A 282 -1.54 -11.51 25.84
CA ARG A 282 -1.54 -12.28 27.10
C ARG A 282 -0.33 -11.98 27.98
N MET A 283 0.78 -11.56 27.39
CA MET A 283 1.97 -11.14 28.14
C MET A 283 1.77 -9.78 28.84
N ASN A 284 0.71 -9.03 28.50
CA ASN A 284 0.36 -7.73 29.07
C ASN A 284 1.50 -6.69 28.95
N LEU A 285 2.10 -6.63 27.76
CA LEU A 285 3.17 -5.67 27.44
C LEU A 285 2.55 -4.32 27.06
N GLU A 286 3.15 -3.22 27.54
CA GLU A 286 2.74 -1.85 27.18
C GLU A 286 3.31 -1.40 25.81
N ASN A 287 4.22 -2.19 25.26
CA ASN A 287 4.93 -1.92 24.02
C ASN A 287 3.99 -1.85 22.80
N PRO A 288 4.24 -0.91 21.86
CA PRO A 288 3.55 -0.90 20.57
C PRO A 288 3.77 -2.20 19.81
N ILE A 289 2.69 -2.82 19.33
CA ILE A 289 2.72 -4.02 18.49
C ILE A 289 2.43 -3.61 17.06
N GLU A 290 3.36 -3.92 16.16
CA GLU A 290 3.31 -3.56 14.75
C GLU A 290 3.56 -4.79 13.87
N TYR A 291 3.18 -4.72 12.60
CA TYR A 291 3.32 -5.82 11.66
C TYR A 291 4.27 -5.46 10.52
N PHE A 292 5.13 -6.41 10.18
CA PHE A 292 5.96 -6.33 8.99
C PHE A 292 5.48 -7.33 7.94
N ASN A 293 5.65 -6.99 6.66
CA ASN A 293 5.30 -7.87 5.55
C ASN A 293 6.35 -7.74 4.45
N ASP A 294 6.80 -8.89 3.94
CA ASP A 294 7.90 -8.99 2.97
C ASP A 294 7.43 -9.14 1.51
N GLN A 295 6.15 -8.91 1.21
CA GLN A 295 5.59 -9.12 -0.13
C GLN A 295 6.11 -8.11 -1.16
N TYR A 296 6.24 -6.84 -0.76
CA TYR A 296 6.63 -5.73 -1.65
C TYR A 296 7.91 -5.05 -1.17
N MET A 297 8.97 -5.82 -0.94
CA MET A 297 10.27 -5.34 -0.46
C MET A 297 10.99 -4.46 -1.49
N PRO A 298 11.75 -3.41 -1.12
CA PRO A 298 12.47 -2.56 -2.06
C PRO A 298 13.46 -3.32 -2.96
N SER A 299 14.08 -4.38 -2.45
CA SER A 299 15.01 -5.23 -3.17
C SER A 299 14.57 -6.70 -3.12
N PHE A 300 14.89 -7.47 -4.16
CA PHE A 300 14.68 -8.91 -4.18
C PHE A 300 15.89 -9.66 -3.65
N HIS A 301 15.66 -10.56 -2.70
CA HIS A 301 16.67 -11.49 -2.22
C HIS A 301 16.17 -12.92 -2.43
N PHE A 302 16.74 -13.62 -3.41
CA PHE A 302 16.28 -14.93 -3.84
C PHE A 302 16.64 -16.08 -2.89
N ARG A 303 17.51 -15.86 -1.90
CA ARG A 303 17.95 -16.89 -0.95
C ARG A 303 16.93 -17.09 0.17
N ARG A 304 15.99 -18.02 -0.02
CA ARG A 304 15.11 -18.53 1.04
C ARG A 304 15.83 -19.56 1.91
N ILE A 305 15.52 -19.57 3.19
CA ILE A 305 15.93 -20.62 4.13
C ILE A 305 14.93 -21.77 3.99
N ASP A 306 15.44 -22.99 3.86
CA ASP A 306 14.66 -24.17 4.15
C ASP A 306 14.66 -24.40 5.67
N ALA A 307 13.49 -24.27 6.29
CA ALA A 307 13.29 -24.48 7.73
C ALA A 307 13.83 -25.84 8.22
N LYS A 308 13.89 -26.86 7.34
CA LYS A 308 14.41 -28.19 7.65
C LYS A 308 15.94 -28.26 7.75
N THR A 309 16.66 -27.31 7.15
CA THR A 309 18.14 -27.33 7.06
C THR A 309 18.84 -26.40 8.05
N ARG A 310 18.06 -25.65 8.84
CA ARG A 310 18.61 -24.73 9.83
C ARG A 310 19.30 -25.54 10.92
N LYS A 311 20.64 -25.49 10.97
CA LYS A 311 21.43 -26.16 12.01
C LYS A 311 21.00 -25.61 13.36
N VAL A 312 20.25 -26.42 14.09
CA VAL A 312 19.90 -26.22 15.50
C VAL A 312 21.15 -26.54 16.32
N LYS A 313 21.41 -25.80 17.39
CA LYS A 313 22.48 -26.15 18.35
C LYS A 313 22.27 -27.61 18.78
N SER A 314 23.25 -28.47 18.53
CA SER A 314 23.35 -29.74 19.26
C SER A 314 23.72 -29.38 20.69
N GLU A 315 22.89 -29.79 21.65
CA GLU A 315 23.16 -29.70 23.08
C GLU A 315 24.51 -30.31 23.46
#